data_AF-A0A914D4B9-F1
#
_entry.id   AF-A0A914D4B9-F1
#
_cell.length_a   1.000
_cell.length_b   1.000
_cell.length_c   1.000
_cell.angle_alpha   90.00
_cell.angle_beta   90.00
_cell.angle_gamma   90.00
#
_symmetry.space_group_name_H-M   'P 1'
#
loop_
_entity.id
_entity.type
_entity.pdbx_description
1 polymer ?
#
loop_
_entity_poly.entity_id
_entity_poly.type
_entity_poly.pdbx_seq_one_letter_code
_entity_poly.pdbx_strand_id
1 'polypeptide(L)'
;MVVPPVLVFLAKNPIVDKYDLSSVELIMCGAAPLGKDLIEGVYRRFSHVKYIVQAYGMTECGMTSHFPILDREHYAAAGRLLSNFSQKVKLKCMALLLGPELEE
;
A
#
# COMPACT_ATOMS: atom_id res chain seq x y z
N MET A 1 -9.90 -6.45 -1.35
CA MET A 1 -9.13 -5.19 -1.26
C MET A 1 -9.91 -4.23 -0.37
N VAL A 2 -9.25 -3.51 0.54
CA VAL A 2 -9.87 -2.55 1.47
C VAL A 2 -9.25 -1.16 1.32
N VAL A 3 -9.85 -0.17 1.97
CA VAL A 3 -9.32 1.21 2.05
C VAL A 3 -8.76 1.47 3.45
N PRO A 4 -7.87 2.47 3.64
CA PRO A 4 -7.20 2.70 4.92
C PRO A 4 -8.16 2.89 6.11
N PRO A 5 -9.32 3.57 5.99
CA PRO A 5 -10.27 3.66 7.09
C PRO A 5 -10.79 2.31 7.58
N VAL A 6 -10.98 1.34 6.68
CA VAL A 6 -11.39 -0.03 7.04
C VAL A 6 -10.25 -0.74 7.77
N LEU A 7 -9.01 -0.52 7.34
CA LEU A 7 -7.85 -1.09 8.02
C LEU A 7 -7.65 -0.51 9.43
N VAL A 8 -7.91 0.80 9.60
CA VAL A 8 -7.95 1.45 10.92
C VAL A 8 -9.05 0.85 11.81
N PHE A 9 -10.23 0.61 11.24
CA PHE A 9 -11.32 -0.04 11.95
C PHE A 9 -10.92 -1.44 12.41
N LEU A 10 -10.31 -2.25 11.54
CA LEU A 10 -9.80 -3.58 11.88
C LEU A 10 -8.73 -3.53 12.98
N ALA A 11 -7.84 -2.54 12.95
CA ALA A 11 -6.81 -2.38 13.96
C ALA A 11 -7.34 -1.95 15.34
N LYS A 12 -8.40 -1.13 15.39
CA LYS A 12 -8.79 -0.40 16.62
C LYS A 12 -10.16 -0.75 17.21
N ASN A 13 -11.13 -1.19 16.40
CA ASN A 13 -12.51 -1.34 16.89
C ASN A 13 -12.69 -2.67 17.64
N PRO A 14 -13.16 -2.70 18.90
CA PRO A 14 -13.33 -3.93 19.68
C PRO A 14 -14.40 -4.88 19.14
N ILE A 15 -15.32 -4.41 18.29
CA ILE A 15 -16.34 -5.29 17.69
C ILE A 15 -15.72 -6.41 16.85
N VAL A 16 -14.52 -6.18 16.32
CA VAL A 16 -13.83 -7.14 15.45
C VAL A 16 -13.44 -8.42 16.21
N ASP A 17 -13.24 -8.34 17.53
CA ASP A 17 -12.92 -9.52 18.36
C ASP A 17 -14.12 -10.47 18.54
N LYS A 18 -15.33 -10.05 18.14
CA LYS A 18 -16.54 -10.88 18.17
C LYS A 18 -16.66 -11.81 16.96
N TYR A 19 -15.80 -11.63 15.95
CA TYR A 19 -15.84 -12.39 14.71
C TYR A 19 -14.59 -13.24 14.56
N ASP A 20 -14.76 -14.47 14.08
CA ASP A 20 -13.64 -15.32 13.70
C ASP A 20 -13.15 -14.90 12.31
N LEU A 21 -11.91 -14.40 12.25
CA LEU A 21 -11.22 -14.00 11.03
C LEU A 21 -10.02 -14.91 10.74
N SER A 22 -9.93 -16.09 11.36
CA SER A 22 -8.79 -17.04 11.24
C SER A 22 -8.52 -17.49 9.80
N SER A 23 -9.52 -17.46 8.91
CA SER A 23 -9.39 -17.81 7.49
C SER A 23 -8.74 -16.71 6.63
N VAL A 24 -8.59 -15.49 7.15
CA VAL A 24 -8.02 -14.36 6.41
C VAL A 24 -6.50 -14.46 6.40
N GLU A 25 -5.92 -14.78 5.24
CA GLU A 25 -4.47 -14.88 5.08
C GLU A 25 -3.83 -13.64 4.43
N LEU A 26 -4.60 -12.89 3.64
CA LEU A 26 -4.13 -11.76 2.83
C LEU A 26 -5.06 -10.56 2.97
N ILE A 27 -4.50 -9.41 3.33
CA ILE A 27 -5.20 -8.12 3.35
C ILE A 27 -4.49 -7.18 2.39
N MET A 28 -5.15 -6.87 1.27
CA MET A 28 -4.67 -5.87 0.32
C MET A 28 -5.38 -4.54 0.54
N CYS A 29 -4.62 -3.45 0.68
CA CYS A 29 -5.13 -2.10 0.85
C CYS A 29 -4.69 -1.18 -0.31
N GLY A 30 -5.55 -0.26 -0.73
CA GLY A 30 -5.24 0.70 -1.79
C GLY A 30 -5.88 2.07 -1.54
N ALA A 31 -5.90 2.91 -2.57
CA ALA A 31 -6.48 4.26 -2.61
C ALA A 31 -5.74 5.37 -1.83
N ALA A 32 -5.05 5.05 -0.73
CA ALA A 32 -4.26 6.03 0.02
C ALA A 32 -3.04 5.37 0.68
N PRO A 33 -2.00 6.16 1.03
CA PRO A 33 -0.80 5.65 1.67
C PRO A 33 -1.12 5.04 3.03
N LEU A 34 -0.42 3.95 3.37
CA LEU A 34 -0.54 3.26 4.65
C LEU A 34 0.70 3.57 5.47
N GLY A 35 0.50 3.99 6.71
CA GLY A 35 1.57 4.12 7.68
C GLY A 35 2.03 2.75 8.18
N LYS A 36 3.33 2.61 8.43
CA LYS A 36 3.94 1.41 9.02
C LYS A 36 3.26 1.02 10.34
N ASP A 37 3.00 2.00 11.20
CA ASP A 37 2.37 1.79 12.51
C ASP A 37 0.98 1.15 12.42
N LEU A 38 0.20 1.53 11.38
CA LEU A 38 -1.12 0.95 11.15
C LEU A 38 -0.99 -0.52 10.76
N ILE A 39 -0.08 -0.84 9.85
CA ILE A 39 0.14 -2.23 9.40
C ILE A 39 0.62 -3.10 10.56
N GLU A 40 1.58 -2.61 11.35
CA GLU A 40 2.03 -3.31 12.55
C GLU A 40 0.91 -3.51 13.57
N GLY A 41 0.03 -2.52 13.77
CA GLY A 41 -1.14 -2.65 14.65
C GLY A 41 -2.09 -3.76 14.21
N VAL A 42 -2.32 -3.91 12.91
CA VAL A 42 -3.13 -5.00 12.34
C VAL A 42 -2.44 -6.35 12.53
N TYR A 43 -1.12 -6.46 12.28
CA TYR A 43 -0.38 -7.70 12.51
C TYR A 43 -0.36 -8.13 13.98
N ARG A 44 -0.31 -7.18 14.92
CA ARG A 44 -0.39 -7.49 16.36
C ARG A 44 -1.73 -8.12 16.74
N ARG A 45 -2.82 -7.68 16.09
CA ARG A 45 -4.17 -8.19 16.36
C ARG A 45 -4.49 -9.47 15.60
N PHE A 46 -4.02 -9.59 14.36
CA PHE A 46 -4.24 -10.73 13.48
C PHE A 46 -2.90 -11.36 13.09
N SER A 47 -2.26 -12.04 14.04
CA SER A 47 -0.93 -12.64 13.85
C SER A 47 -0.91 -13.77 12.80
N HIS A 48 -2.07 -14.37 12.52
CA HIS A 48 -2.26 -15.40 11.49
C HIS A 48 -2.28 -14.85 10.07
N VAL A 49 -2.52 -13.55 9.87
CA VAL A 49 -2.51 -12.94 8.54
C VAL A 49 -1.09 -13.01 7.99
N LYS A 50 -0.92 -13.66 6.85
CA LYS A 50 0.40 -13.88 6.23
C LYS A 50 0.91 -12.59 5.57
N TYR A 51 0.02 -11.86 4.90
CA TYR A 51 0.40 -10.72 4.08
C TYR A 51 -0.56 -9.55 4.27
N ILE A 52 -0.02 -8.39 4.63
CA ILE A 52 -0.69 -7.09 4.55
C ILE A 52 0.08 -6.29 3.52
N VAL A 53 -0.57 -5.93 2.41
CA VAL A 53 0.10 -5.38 1.25
C VAL A 53 -0.61 -4.16 0.71
N GLN A 54 0.15 -3.24 0.11
CA GLN A 54 -0.39 -2.04 -0.51
C GLN A 54 -0.32 -2.12 -2.04
N ALA A 55 -1.39 -1.71 -2.71
CA ALA A 55 -1.39 -1.42 -4.13
C ALA A 55 -1.46 0.10 -4.36
N TYR A 56 -0.70 0.59 -5.33
CA TYR A 56 -0.76 1.99 -5.76
C TYR A 56 -1.39 2.12 -7.15
N GLY A 57 -2.20 3.16 -7.28
CA GLY A 57 -2.93 3.46 -8.48
C GLY A 57 -3.68 4.78 -8.37
N MET A 58 -4.11 5.27 -9.52
CA MET A 58 -4.92 6.47 -9.66
C MET A 58 -5.99 6.21 -10.71
N THR A 59 -7.11 6.91 -10.62
CA THR A 59 -8.19 6.83 -11.61
C THR A 59 -7.70 7.20 -13.02
N GLU A 60 -6.78 8.14 -13.10
CA GLU A 60 -6.15 8.65 -14.32
C GLU A 60 -5.22 7.61 -14.98
N CYS A 61 -4.81 6.59 -14.23
CA CYS A 61 -4.02 5.45 -14.71
C CYS A 61 -4.87 4.18 -14.91
N GLY A 62 -6.20 4.32 -15.00
CA GLY A 62 -7.15 3.22 -15.22
C GLY A 62 -7.58 2.52 -13.93
N MET A 63 -6.66 2.11 -13.05
CA MET A 63 -7.00 1.60 -11.71
C MET A 63 -5.78 1.46 -10.79
N THR A 64 -4.85 0.59 -11.19
CA THR A 64 -3.67 0.18 -10.42
C THR A 64 -2.48 0.19 -11.34
N SER A 65 -1.40 0.85 -10.94
CA SER A 65 -0.13 0.85 -11.68
C SER A 65 0.92 -0.03 -11.01
N HIS A 66 0.82 -0.23 -9.68
CA HIS A 66 1.75 -1.06 -8.91
C HIS A 66 1.02 -2.16 -8.16
N PHE A 67 1.50 -3.39 -8.32
CA PHE A 67 1.05 -4.54 -7.56
C PHE A 67 2.08 -4.95 -6.50
N PRO A 68 1.66 -5.23 -5.26
CA PRO A 68 2.57 -5.63 -4.21
C PRO A 68 3.23 -6.97 -4.53
N ILE A 69 4.47 -7.11 -4.06
CA ILE A 69 5.10 -8.41 -3.93
C ILE A 69 4.52 -9.05 -2.67
N LEU A 70 4.09 -10.31 -2.75
CA LEU A 70 3.57 -11.05 -1.61
C LEU A 70 4.73 -11.52 -0.71
N ASP A 71 5.33 -10.57 -0.01
CA ASP A 71 6.37 -10.81 0.99
C ASP A 71 6.06 -10.04 2.29
N ARG A 72 6.78 -10.38 3.36
CA ARG A 72 6.69 -9.71 4.67
C ARG A 72 7.76 -8.64 4.88
N GLU A 73 8.66 -8.42 3.93
CA GLU A 73 9.78 -7.48 4.10
C GLU A 73 9.43 -6.10 3.54
N HIS A 74 8.62 -6.07 2.47
CA HIS A 74 8.27 -4.89 1.70
C HIS A 74 6.79 -4.51 1.84
N TYR A 75 6.14 -4.86 2.96
CA TYR A 75 4.71 -4.55 3.21
C TYR A 75 4.37 -3.06 3.15
N ALA A 76 5.34 -2.19 3.41
CA ALA A 76 5.20 -0.73 3.31
C ALA A 76 5.47 -0.17 1.90
N ALA A 77 5.93 -1.00 0.96
CA ALA A 77 6.16 -0.60 -0.42
C ALA A 77 4.88 -0.67 -1.25
N ALA A 78 4.75 0.23 -2.22
CA ALA A 78 3.64 0.26 -3.18
C ALA A 78 3.63 -0.93 -4.16
N GLY A 79 4.70 -1.72 -4.18
CA GLY A 79 4.85 -2.89 -5.05
C GLY A 79 5.68 -2.64 -6.31
N ARG A 80 5.62 -3.59 -7.23
CA ARG A 80 6.26 -3.50 -8.55
C ARG A 80 5.30 -2.93 -9.58
N LEU A 81 5.88 -2.21 -10.53
CA LEU A 81 5.18 -1.69 -11.68
C LEU A 81 4.56 -2.83 -12.51
N LEU A 82 3.32 -2.66 -12.93
CA LEU A 82 2.65 -3.59 -13.83
C LEU A 82 3.30 -3.60 -15.22
N SER A 83 3.12 -4.72 -15.92
CA SER A 83 3.47 -4.83 -17.34
C SER A 83 2.84 -3.67 -18.12
N ASN A 84 3.60 -3.12 -19.07
CA ASN A 84 3.22 -2.00 -19.94
C ASN A 84 3.14 -0.62 -19.26
N PHE A 85 3.48 -0.49 -17.98
CA PHE A 85 3.69 0.81 -17.34
C PHE A 85 5.17 1.19 -17.33
N SER A 86 5.46 2.49 -17.33
CA SER A 86 6.79 3.06 -17.07
C SER A 86 6.69 4.16 -16.01
N GLN A 87 7.59 4.18 -15.03
CA GLN A 87 7.60 5.19 -13.95
C GLN A 87 8.98 5.82 -13.80
N LYS A 88 9.02 7.15 -13.61
CA LYS A 88 10.21 7.91 -13.20
C LYS A 88 9.87 8.79 -11.99
N VAL A 89 10.79 8.89 -11.04
CA VAL A 89 10.67 9.83 -9.91
C VAL A 89 11.49 11.08 -10.26
N LYS A 90 10.83 12.22 -10.46
CA LYS A 90 11.52 13.50 -10.67
C LYS A 90 11.77 14.18 -9.32
N LEU A 91 13.04 14.47 -9.02
CA LEU A 91 13.42 15.22 -7.82
C LEU A 91 13.07 16.70 -8.00
N LYS A 92 12.07 17.17 -7.27
CA LYS A 92 11.59 18.56 -7.36
C LYS A 92 12.64 19.60 -6.93
N CYS A 93 13.61 19.22 -6.09
CA CYS A 93 14.70 20.11 -5.65
C CYS A 93 15.80 20.31 -6.72
N MET A 94 15.91 19.44 -7.72
CA MET A 94 17.00 19.49 -8.70
C MET A 94 16.68 20.42 -9.89
N ALA A 95 15.39 20.68 -10.16
CA ALA A 95 14.94 21.65 -11.15
C ALA A 95 15.21 23.12 -10.75
N LEU A 96 15.50 23.39 -9.47
CA LEU A 96 15.97 24.70 -9.00
C LEU A 96 17.49 24.89 -9.14
N LEU A 97 18.25 23.81 -9.34
CA LEU A 97 19.73 23.84 -9.41
C LEU A 97 20.27 23.61 -10.82
N LEU A 98 19.49 23.01 -11.72
CA LEU A 98 19.87 22.78 -13.11
C LEU A 98 18.72 23.29 -13.98
N GLY A 99 19.03 24.27 -14.83
CA GLY A 99 18.06 24.97 -15.69
C GLY A 99 17.27 24.07 -16.65
N PRO A 100 16.38 24.66 -17.45
CA PRO A 100 15.31 23.99 -18.19
C PRO A 100 15.79 23.23 -19.46
N GLU A 101 16.73 22.29 -19.33
CA GLU A 101 17.27 21.55 -20.49
C GLU A 101 17.07 20.03 -20.48
N LEU A 102 16.32 19.44 -19.55
CA LEU A 102 16.06 18.00 -19.59
C LEU A 102 14.59 17.68 -19.29
N GLU A 103 13.72 18.04 -20.23
CA GLU A 103 12.30 17.66 -20.24
C GLU A 103 11.88 16.68 -21.35
N GLU A 104 12.82 16.03 -22.04
CA GLU A 104 12.52 14.82 -22.83
C GLU A 104 12.65 13.54 -21.97
#